data_AF-A0A7K4DIG9-F1
#
_entry.id   AF-A0A7K4DIG9-F1
#
_cell.length_a   1.000
_cell.length_b   1.000
_cell.length_c   1.000
_cell.angle_alpha   90.00
_cell.angle_beta   90.00
_cell.angle_gamma   90.00
#
_symmetry.space_group_name_H-M   'P 1'
#
loop_
_entity.id
_entity.type
_entity.pdbx_description
1 polymer ?
#
loop_
_entity_poly.entity_id
_entity_poly.type
_entity_poly.pdbx_seq_one_letter_code
_entity_poly.pdbx_strand_id
1 'polypeptide(L)'
;MIEIEPLVILALALGPGVFWVWYFYHRDKFEPEPAALIIKIFLIGALITIPVAFIEGFFGLFIASPVIMGVVIAPVVEEYGKFWVVRRFIYRDVEFDEPMDGIVYAASAALGLASFENVLYVFAAYAASPSLALGTVAIRAIFSVPGHALFSSVWGYALGRAKFTAAQRRPAIIARGLALAMVLHGIFNFLLFSADTFAYATAIFILVLIPGLWILLERNIRSALRWQRRR
;
A
#
# COMPACT_ATOMS: atom_id res chain seq x y z
N MET A 1 28.33 -22.72 -3.54
CA MET A 1 27.11 -21.94 -3.21
C MET A 1 27.34 -20.54 -3.76
N ILE A 2 26.36 -19.95 -4.44
CA ILE A 2 26.47 -18.54 -4.85
C ILE A 2 26.32 -17.71 -3.57
N GLU A 3 27.39 -17.04 -3.14
CA GLU A 3 27.30 -16.07 -2.06
C GLU A 3 26.50 -14.88 -2.58
N ILE A 4 25.26 -14.73 -2.12
CA ILE A 4 24.45 -13.57 -2.45
C ILE A 4 24.82 -12.47 -1.46
N GLU A 5 25.44 -11.41 -1.95
CA GLU A 5 25.85 -10.29 -1.11
C GLU A 5 24.63 -9.60 -0.46
N PRO A 6 24.73 -9.16 0.81
CA PRO A 6 23.66 -8.43 1.49
C PRO A 6 23.16 -7.18 0.74
N LEU A 7 24.06 -6.53 -0.01
CA LEU A 7 23.70 -5.37 -0.85
C LEU A 7 22.78 -5.75 -2.01
N VAL A 8 23.00 -6.93 -2.62
CA VAL A 8 22.12 -7.45 -3.68
C VAL A 8 20.73 -7.73 -3.10
N ILE A 9 20.66 -8.33 -1.91
CA ILE A 9 19.38 -8.59 -1.23
C ILE A 9 18.64 -7.29 -0.90
N LEU A 10 19.35 -6.27 -0.43
CA LEU A 10 18.76 -4.96 -0.17
C LEU A 10 18.20 -4.33 -1.45
N ALA A 11 18.97 -4.37 -2.54
CA ALA A 11 18.52 -3.85 -3.83
C ALA A 11 17.27 -4.59 -4.34
N LEU A 12 17.23 -5.92 -4.20
CA LEU A 12 16.08 -6.75 -4.56
C LEU A 12 14.85 -6.47 -3.66
N ALA A 13 15.06 -6.16 -2.39
CA ALA A 13 13.98 -5.82 -1.47
C ALA A 13 13.39 -4.42 -1.76
N LEU A 14 14.20 -3.45 -2.16
CA LEU A 14 13.74 -2.08 -2.47
C LEU A 14 13.19 -1.94 -3.90
N GLY A 15 13.73 -2.71 -4.85
CA GLY A 15 13.42 -2.62 -6.27
C GLY A 15 11.92 -2.61 -6.61
N PRO A 16 11.10 -3.55 -6.07
CA PRO A 16 9.66 -3.57 -6.34
C PRO A 16 8.96 -2.27 -5.92
N GLY A 17 9.32 -1.72 -4.75
CA GLY A 17 8.74 -0.47 -4.26
C GLY A 17 9.03 0.70 -5.19
N VAL A 18 10.30 0.85 -5.60
CA VAL A 18 10.72 1.89 -6.56
C VAL A 18 10.03 1.73 -7.91
N PHE A 19 9.96 0.50 -8.43
CA PHE A 19 9.27 0.20 -9.68
C PHE A 19 7.80 0.59 -9.64
N TRP A 20 7.08 0.23 -8.57
CA TRP A 20 5.66 0.54 -8.45
C TRP A 20 5.43 2.05 -8.24
N VAL A 21 6.31 2.78 -7.53
CA VAL A 21 6.19 4.24 -7.42
C VAL A 21 6.33 4.87 -8.78
N TRP A 22 7.34 4.45 -9.55
CA TRP A 22 7.51 4.88 -10.94
C TRP A 22 6.26 4.58 -11.76
N TYR A 23 5.67 3.39 -11.63
CA TYR A 23 4.43 3.04 -12.34
C TYR A 23 3.29 4.02 -12.01
N PHE A 24 2.97 4.23 -10.73
CA PHE A 24 1.87 5.10 -10.30
C PHE A 24 2.09 6.56 -10.67
N TYR A 25 3.34 7.05 -10.58
CA TYR A 25 3.72 8.39 -11.01
C TYR A 25 3.39 8.62 -12.49
N HIS A 26 3.68 7.66 -13.37
CA HIS A 26 3.38 7.77 -14.80
C HIS A 26 1.91 7.51 -15.16
N ARG A 27 1.04 7.20 -14.18
CA ARG A 27 -0.41 7.07 -14.40
C ARG A 27 -1.12 8.40 -14.40
N ASP A 28 -0.53 9.41 -13.78
CA ASP A 28 -0.95 10.78 -13.93
C ASP A 28 -0.40 11.32 -15.24
N LYS A 29 -1.31 11.60 -16.18
CA LYS A 29 -0.96 11.85 -17.58
C LYS A 29 -1.00 13.32 -17.96
N PHE A 30 -1.73 14.12 -17.20
CA PHE A 30 -2.08 15.47 -17.63
C PHE A 30 -1.36 16.51 -16.78
N GLU A 31 -1.22 16.30 -15.46
CA GLU A 31 -0.52 17.23 -14.56
C GLU A 31 0.37 16.48 -13.57
N PRO A 32 1.47 15.84 -14.02
CA PRO A 32 2.32 15.04 -13.14
C PRO A 32 2.88 15.85 -11.97
N GLU A 33 2.68 15.33 -10.78
CA GLU A 33 3.17 15.88 -9.51
C GLU A 33 4.69 16.13 -9.48
N PRO A 34 5.19 17.09 -8.69
CA PRO A 34 6.62 17.24 -8.49
C PRO A 34 7.27 15.97 -7.91
N ALA A 35 8.24 15.38 -8.62
CA ALA A 35 8.92 14.15 -8.20
C ALA A 35 9.52 14.24 -6.78
N ALA A 36 9.93 15.42 -6.34
CA ALA A 36 10.42 15.66 -4.98
C ALA A 36 9.35 15.38 -3.90
N LEU A 37 8.08 15.70 -4.17
CA LEU A 37 6.97 15.42 -3.27
C LEU A 37 6.64 13.92 -3.23
N ILE A 38 6.69 13.25 -4.38
CA ILE A 38 6.55 11.79 -4.47
C ILE A 38 7.61 11.09 -3.63
N ILE A 39 8.88 11.47 -3.79
CA ILE A 39 9.99 10.93 -3.00
C ILE A 39 9.80 11.25 -1.52
N LYS A 40 9.42 12.48 -1.16
CA LYS A 40 9.16 12.87 0.23
C LYS A 40 8.07 12.00 0.87
N ILE A 41 6.94 11.82 0.18
CA ILE A 41 5.82 11.02 0.70
C ILE A 41 6.17 9.54 0.76
N PHE A 42 6.95 9.03 -0.19
CA PHE A 42 7.52 7.68 -0.11
C PHE A 42 8.43 7.51 1.12
N LEU A 43 9.36 8.43 1.36
CA LEU A 43 10.26 8.37 2.51
C LEU A 43 9.51 8.49 3.84
N ILE A 44 8.54 9.39 3.95
CA ILE A 44 7.68 9.49 5.15
C ILE A 44 6.82 8.23 5.31
N GLY A 45 6.36 7.63 4.21
CA GLY A 45 5.70 6.32 4.21
C GLY A 45 6.60 5.21 4.74
N ALA A 46 7.88 5.19 4.39
CA ALA A 46 8.83 4.24 4.98
C ALA A 46 9.06 4.51 6.48
N LEU A 47 9.08 5.78 6.89
CA LEU A 47 9.26 6.15 8.29
C LEU A 47 8.03 5.86 9.16
N ILE A 48 6.80 5.96 8.61
CA ILE A 48 5.57 5.66 9.36
C ILE A 48 5.48 4.19 9.78
N THR A 49 6.22 3.29 9.11
CA THR A 49 6.32 1.88 9.51
C THR A 49 6.80 1.72 10.95
N ILE A 50 7.67 2.61 11.44
CA ILE A 50 8.19 2.54 12.83
C ILE A 50 7.07 2.74 13.87
N PRO A 51 6.34 3.87 13.91
CA PRO A 51 5.24 4.03 14.86
C PRO A 51 4.08 3.05 14.62
N VAL A 52 3.83 2.65 13.37
CA VAL A 52 2.86 1.58 13.05
C VAL A 52 3.24 0.27 13.75
N ALA A 53 4.50 -0.16 13.62
CA ALA A 53 5.00 -1.36 14.27
C ALA A 53 4.96 -1.27 15.81
N PHE A 54 5.21 -0.10 16.39
CA PHE A 54 5.03 0.12 17.84
C PHE A 54 3.58 -0.06 18.28
N ILE A 55 2.62 0.47 17.53
CA ILE A 55 1.19 0.34 17.83
C ILE A 55 0.76 -1.12 17.71
N GLU A 56 1.17 -1.82 16.65
CA GLU A 56 0.91 -3.25 16.47
C GLU A 56 1.53 -4.08 17.60
N GLY A 57 2.78 -3.81 17.97
CA GLY A 57 3.46 -4.45 19.09
C GLY A 57 2.73 -4.25 20.41
N PHE A 58 2.20 -3.04 20.66
CA PHE A 58 1.37 -2.76 21.83
C PHE A 58 0.08 -3.60 21.85
N PHE A 59 -0.65 -3.67 20.73
CA PHE A 59 -1.82 -4.55 20.62
C PHE A 59 -1.45 -6.03 20.82
N GLY A 60 -0.27 -6.44 20.34
CA GLY A 60 0.26 -7.80 20.51
C GLY A 60 0.49 -8.21 21.96
N LEU A 61 0.61 -7.26 22.91
CA LEU A 61 0.68 -7.57 24.34
C LEU A 61 -0.64 -8.11 24.91
N PHE A 62 -1.76 -7.80 24.26
CA PHE A 62 -3.10 -8.14 24.73
C PHE A 62 -3.82 -9.12 23.79
N ILE A 63 -3.41 -9.21 22.54
CA ILE A 63 -4.03 -10.06 21.51
C ILE A 63 -3.06 -11.17 21.13
N ALA A 64 -3.31 -12.37 21.63
CA ALA A 64 -2.45 -13.54 21.38
C ALA A 64 -2.65 -14.17 20.00
N SER A 65 -3.77 -13.90 19.31
CA SER A 65 -4.10 -14.56 18.03
C SER A 65 -3.33 -13.91 16.87
N PRO A 66 -2.41 -14.64 16.20
CA PRO A 66 -1.68 -14.12 15.04
C PRO A 66 -2.62 -13.78 13.88
N VAL A 67 -3.73 -14.51 13.76
CA VAL A 67 -4.76 -14.26 12.73
C VAL A 67 -5.45 -12.93 13.00
N ILE A 68 -5.86 -12.64 14.24
CA ILE A 68 -6.50 -11.34 14.55
C ILE A 68 -5.50 -10.20 14.34
N MET A 69 -4.25 -10.39 14.77
CA MET A 69 -3.20 -9.40 14.57
C MET A 69 -2.97 -9.10 13.09
N GLY A 70 -2.79 -10.13 12.25
CA GLY A 70 -2.48 -9.94 10.84
C GLY A 70 -3.68 -9.61 9.95
N VAL A 71 -4.90 -10.06 10.27
CA VAL A 71 -6.09 -9.88 9.42
C VAL A 71 -6.90 -8.64 9.80
N VAL A 72 -6.82 -8.19 11.05
CA VAL A 72 -7.62 -7.07 11.55
C VAL A 72 -6.73 -5.91 12.01
N ILE A 73 -5.82 -6.16 12.96
CA ILE A 73 -5.06 -5.08 13.59
C ILE A 73 -4.09 -4.44 12.60
N ALA A 74 -3.21 -5.22 11.96
CA ALA A 74 -2.23 -4.69 11.02
C ALA A 74 -2.89 -3.92 9.86
N PRO A 75 -3.90 -4.45 9.14
CA PRO A 75 -4.59 -3.69 8.09
C PRO A 75 -5.19 -2.37 8.55
N VAL A 76 -5.74 -2.31 9.77
CA VAL A 76 -6.31 -1.08 10.33
C VAL A 76 -5.20 -0.08 10.66
N VAL A 77 -4.16 -0.51 11.38
CA VAL A 77 -3.10 0.38 11.85
C VAL A 77 -2.27 0.89 10.67
N GLU A 78 -1.88 0.01 9.75
CA GLU A 78 -1.12 0.37 8.56
C GLU A 78 -1.87 1.32 7.63
N GLU A 79 -3.11 1.00 7.25
CA GLU A 79 -3.86 1.84 6.31
C GLU A 79 -4.18 3.21 6.93
N TYR A 80 -4.45 3.24 8.23
CA TYR A 80 -4.58 4.51 8.94
C TYR A 80 -3.27 5.30 8.98
N GLY A 81 -2.13 4.63 9.20
CA GLY A 81 -0.81 5.26 9.18
C GLY A 81 -0.49 5.89 7.83
N LYS A 82 -0.69 5.16 6.72
CA LYS A 82 -0.50 5.66 5.35
C LYS A 82 -1.44 6.82 5.04
N PHE A 83 -2.72 6.69 5.42
CA PHE A 83 -3.71 7.76 5.30
C PHE A 83 -3.28 9.01 6.07
N TRP A 84 -2.80 8.85 7.30
CA TRP A 84 -2.34 9.96 8.14
C TRP A 84 -1.18 10.70 7.50
N VAL A 85 -0.21 10.01 6.90
CA VAL A 85 0.89 10.61 6.15
C VAL A 85 0.35 11.55 5.07
N VAL A 86 -0.49 11.03 4.16
CA VAL A 86 -1.03 11.83 3.06
C VAL A 86 -1.89 12.99 3.59
N ARG A 87 -2.75 12.71 4.56
CA ARG A 87 -3.64 13.70 5.16
C ARG A 87 -2.89 14.84 5.84
N ARG A 88 -1.74 14.56 6.47
CA ARG A 88 -0.98 15.52 7.26
C ARG A 88 0.00 16.34 6.41
N PHE A 89 0.65 15.70 5.44
CA PHE A 89 1.80 16.29 4.74
C PHE A 89 1.47 16.88 3.37
N ILE A 90 0.44 16.40 2.67
CA ILE A 90 0.17 16.83 1.29
C ILE A 90 -1.28 17.23 1.01
N TYR A 91 -2.27 16.77 1.79
CA TYR A 91 -3.67 17.08 1.50
C TYR A 91 -4.03 18.58 1.43
N ARG A 92 -3.30 19.44 2.15
CA ARG A 92 -3.48 20.90 2.14
C ARG A 92 -2.48 21.63 1.24
N ASP A 93 -1.58 20.89 0.60
CA ASP A 93 -0.63 21.44 -0.34
C ASP A 93 -1.35 21.97 -1.59
N VAL A 94 -0.70 22.90 -2.28
CA VAL A 94 -1.20 23.50 -3.53
C VAL A 94 -1.15 22.50 -4.67
N GLU A 95 -0.18 21.58 -4.65
CA GLU A 95 -0.01 20.54 -5.67
C GLU A 95 -1.10 19.46 -5.59
N PHE A 96 -1.76 19.29 -4.44
CA PHE A 96 -2.94 18.41 -4.37
C PHE A 96 -4.16 19.17 -4.91
N ASP A 97 -4.33 19.27 -6.21
CA ASP A 97 -5.39 20.06 -6.85
C ASP A 97 -6.36 19.24 -7.71
N GLU A 98 -6.21 17.92 -7.73
CA GLU A 98 -7.12 16.99 -8.38
C GLU A 98 -7.33 15.62 -7.69
N PRO A 99 -8.34 14.83 -8.10
CA PRO A 99 -8.58 13.52 -7.51
C PRO A 99 -7.51 12.46 -7.80
N MET A 100 -6.72 12.63 -8.86
CA MET A 100 -5.67 11.68 -9.25
C MET A 100 -4.51 11.69 -8.25
N ASP A 101 -4.16 12.85 -7.72
CA ASP A 101 -3.12 13.10 -6.72
C ASP A 101 -3.36 12.25 -5.48
N GLY A 102 -4.64 12.16 -5.07
CA GLY A 102 -5.04 11.30 -3.96
C GLY A 102 -4.61 9.85 -4.16
N ILE A 103 -4.69 9.33 -5.39
CA ILE A 103 -4.21 7.98 -5.74
C ILE A 103 -2.68 7.93 -5.73
N VAL A 104 -2.01 8.89 -6.39
CA VAL A 104 -0.55 8.92 -6.53
C VAL A 104 0.14 9.05 -5.18
N TYR A 105 -0.29 9.99 -4.34
CA TYR A 105 0.27 10.18 -3.00
C TYR A 105 -0.06 9.03 -2.05
N ALA A 106 -1.25 8.43 -2.13
CA ALA A 106 -1.59 7.25 -1.34
C ALA A 106 -0.71 6.05 -1.74
N ALA A 107 -0.55 5.79 -3.03
CA ALA A 107 0.34 4.76 -3.54
C ALA A 107 1.80 5.01 -3.10
N SER A 108 2.27 6.26 -3.16
CA SER A 108 3.62 6.63 -2.74
C SER A 108 3.86 6.35 -1.25
N ALA A 109 2.95 6.77 -0.37
CA ALA A 109 3.04 6.49 1.06
C ALA A 109 2.98 4.98 1.36
N ALA A 110 2.09 4.27 0.66
CA ALA A 110 1.92 2.83 0.82
C ALA A 110 3.15 2.04 0.36
N LEU A 111 3.76 2.44 -0.76
CA LEU A 111 4.96 1.81 -1.30
C LEU A 111 6.20 2.12 -0.46
N GLY A 112 6.26 3.29 0.18
CA GLY A 112 7.25 3.60 1.20
C GLY A 112 7.20 2.61 2.36
N LEU A 113 6.01 2.45 2.96
CA LEU A 113 5.80 1.50 4.05
C LEU A 113 6.10 0.07 3.61
N ALA A 114 5.56 -0.34 2.46
CA ALA A 114 5.73 -1.67 1.90
C ALA A 114 7.21 -1.98 1.59
N SER A 115 7.99 -0.98 1.16
CA SER A 115 9.43 -1.16 0.91
C SER A 115 10.20 -1.40 2.21
N PHE A 116 9.90 -0.62 3.26
CA PHE A 116 10.52 -0.82 4.56
C PHE A 116 10.18 -2.22 5.12
N GLU A 117 8.90 -2.60 5.09
CA GLU A 117 8.50 -3.94 5.49
C GLU A 117 9.15 -5.02 4.64
N ASN A 118 9.19 -4.85 3.31
CA ASN A 118 9.78 -5.84 2.42
C ASN A 118 11.25 -6.09 2.76
N VAL A 119 12.00 -5.04 3.11
CA VAL A 119 13.37 -5.19 3.64
C VAL A 119 13.37 -6.05 4.91
N LEU A 120 12.51 -5.77 5.90
CA LEU A 120 12.47 -6.57 7.13
C LEU A 120 12.14 -8.05 6.85
N TYR A 121 11.13 -8.34 6.04
CA TYR A 121 10.74 -9.71 5.69
C TYR A 121 11.85 -10.45 4.92
N VAL A 122 12.46 -9.79 3.94
CA VAL A 122 13.51 -10.40 3.11
C VAL A 122 14.78 -10.65 3.92
N PHE A 123 15.18 -9.73 4.80
CA PHE A 123 16.35 -9.94 5.65
C PHE A 123 16.11 -10.98 6.75
N ALA A 124 14.89 -11.06 7.30
CA ALA A 124 14.52 -12.15 8.19
C ALA A 124 14.59 -13.52 7.46
N ALA A 125 14.11 -13.59 6.22
CA ALA A 125 14.24 -14.78 5.38
C ALA A 125 15.70 -15.12 5.03
N TYR A 126 16.52 -14.10 4.74
CA TYR A 126 17.94 -14.25 4.41
C TYR A 126 18.75 -14.80 5.59
N ALA A 127 18.44 -14.38 6.81
CA ALA A 127 19.04 -14.91 8.03
C ALA A 127 18.74 -16.41 8.22
N ALA A 128 17.61 -16.91 7.69
CA ALA A 128 17.27 -18.33 7.71
C ALA A 128 17.92 -19.09 6.53
N SER A 129 17.81 -18.58 5.30
CA SER A 129 18.57 -19.08 4.15
C SER A 129 18.52 -18.11 2.94
N PRO A 130 19.58 -18.03 2.12
CA PRO A 130 19.57 -17.19 0.91
C PRO A 130 18.47 -17.56 -0.11
N SER A 131 18.15 -18.85 -0.26
CA SER A 131 17.09 -19.31 -1.17
C SER A 131 15.70 -18.88 -0.70
N LEU A 132 15.44 -18.91 0.61
CA LEU A 132 14.19 -18.41 1.17
C LEU A 132 14.04 -16.91 0.91
N ALA A 133 15.12 -16.13 1.08
CA ALA A 133 15.09 -14.69 0.78
C ALA A 133 14.68 -14.40 -0.66
N LEU A 134 15.23 -15.14 -1.64
CA LEU A 134 14.87 -14.98 -3.05
C LEU A 134 13.39 -15.34 -3.30
N GLY A 135 12.90 -16.41 -2.68
CA GLY A 135 11.48 -16.78 -2.73
C GLY A 135 10.58 -15.69 -2.12
N THR A 136 10.97 -15.14 -0.97
CA THR A 136 10.27 -14.05 -0.30
C THR A 136 10.24 -12.78 -1.16
N VAL A 137 11.37 -12.40 -1.79
CA VAL A 137 11.41 -11.29 -2.75
C VAL A 137 10.42 -11.51 -3.87
N ALA A 138 10.44 -12.68 -4.52
CA ALA A 138 9.59 -12.96 -5.68
C ALA A 138 8.09 -12.87 -5.34
N ILE A 139 7.67 -13.50 -4.24
CA ILE A 139 6.26 -13.49 -3.81
C ILE A 139 5.83 -12.07 -3.42
N ARG A 140 6.63 -11.38 -2.60
CA ARG A 140 6.25 -10.05 -2.11
C ARG A 140 6.27 -9.00 -3.22
N ALA A 141 7.18 -9.08 -4.17
CA ALA A 141 7.25 -8.17 -5.31
C ALA A 141 6.00 -8.21 -6.21
N ILE A 142 5.39 -9.39 -6.34
CA ILE A 142 4.21 -9.61 -7.20
C ILE A 142 2.90 -9.37 -6.45
N PHE A 143 2.84 -9.74 -5.16
CA PHE A 143 1.58 -9.72 -4.42
C PHE A 143 1.54 -8.63 -3.34
N SER A 144 2.42 -8.69 -2.33
CA SER A 144 2.33 -7.84 -1.15
C SER A 144 2.63 -6.36 -1.45
N VAL A 145 3.76 -6.07 -2.10
CA VAL A 145 4.20 -4.69 -2.38
C VAL A 145 3.19 -3.92 -3.25
N PRO A 146 2.77 -4.42 -4.43
CA PRO A 146 1.70 -3.76 -5.19
C PRO A 146 0.36 -3.81 -4.46
N GLY A 147 0.09 -4.83 -3.64
CA GLY A 147 -1.10 -4.94 -2.81
C GLY A 147 -1.32 -3.70 -1.94
N HIS A 148 -0.29 -3.27 -1.19
CA HIS A 148 -0.39 -2.05 -0.37
C HIS A 148 -0.76 -0.82 -1.21
N ALA A 149 -0.16 -0.65 -2.39
CA ALA A 149 -0.52 0.45 -3.29
C ALA A 149 -1.97 0.36 -3.76
N LEU A 150 -2.44 -0.85 -4.08
CA LEU A 150 -3.82 -1.11 -4.52
C LEU A 150 -4.85 -0.84 -3.42
N PHE A 151 -4.60 -1.30 -2.19
CA PHE A 151 -5.49 -1.03 -1.05
C PHE A 151 -5.54 0.47 -0.77
N SER A 152 -4.38 1.11 -0.64
CA SER A 152 -4.32 2.52 -0.28
C SER A 152 -4.87 3.44 -1.38
N SER A 153 -4.77 3.05 -2.65
CA SER A 153 -5.39 3.78 -3.76
C SER A 153 -6.91 3.90 -3.64
N VAL A 154 -7.57 2.98 -2.92
CA VAL A 154 -9.02 3.04 -2.67
C VAL A 154 -9.38 4.24 -1.79
N TRP A 155 -8.70 4.41 -0.66
CA TRP A 155 -8.92 5.59 0.18
C TRP A 155 -8.26 6.83 -0.41
N GLY A 156 -7.18 6.69 -1.17
CA GLY A 156 -6.52 7.78 -1.88
C GLY A 156 -7.46 8.48 -2.87
N TYR A 157 -8.12 7.70 -3.72
CA TYR A 157 -9.16 8.20 -4.62
C TYR A 157 -10.33 8.84 -3.86
N ALA A 158 -10.78 8.23 -2.77
CA ALA A 158 -11.85 8.78 -1.94
C ALA A 158 -11.45 10.12 -1.32
N LEU A 159 -10.22 10.25 -0.83
CA LEU A 159 -9.65 11.47 -0.26
C LEU A 159 -9.54 12.58 -1.32
N GLY A 160 -9.04 12.23 -2.50
CA GLY A 160 -8.95 13.12 -3.67
C GLY A 160 -10.32 13.69 -4.04
N ARG A 161 -11.30 12.80 -4.26
CA ARG A 161 -12.68 13.21 -4.55
C ARG A 161 -13.33 14.04 -3.46
N ALA A 162 -13.06 13.71 -2.20
CA ALA A 162 -13.65 14.43 -1.08
C ALA A 162 -13.20 15.90 -1.06
N LYS A 163 -11.95 16.23 -1.47
CA LYS A 163 -11.46 17.62 -1.52
C LYS A 163 -12.34 18.51 -2.40
N PHE A 164 -12.84 17.98 -3.51
CA PHE A 164 -13.68 18.69 -4.50
C PHE A 164 -15.19 18.45 -4.35
N THR A 165 -15.61 17.79 -3.27
CA THR A 165 -17.02 17.58 -2.96
C THR A 165 -17.48 18.56 -1.87
N ALA A 166 -18.79 18.84 -1.78
CA ALA A 166 -19.41 19.63 -0.72
C ALA A 166 -18.94 19.19 0.68
N ALA A 167 -18.62 20.15 1.55
CA ALA A 167 -17.98 19.95 2.85
C ALA A 167 -18.69 18.91 3.73
N GLN A 168 -20.02 18.89 3.70
CA GLN A 168 -20.87 18.00 4.50
C GLN A 168 -20.74 16.53 4.10
N ARG A 169 -20.37 16.23 2.85
CA ARG A 169 -20.23 14.86 2.34
C ARG A 169 -18.81 14.30 2.48
N ARG A 170 -17.81 15.15 2.72
CA ARG A 170 -16.39 14.75 2.74
C ARG A 170 -16.08 13.67 3.78
N PRO A 171 -16.53 13.77 5.05
CA PRO A 171 -16.18 12.78 6.07
C PRO A 171 -16.68 11.38 5.71
N ALA A 172 -17.92 11.28 5.20
CA ALA A 172 -18.51 10.00 4.81
C ALA A 172 -17.77 9.34 3.63
N ILE A 173 -17.32 10.12 2.64
CA ILE A 173 -16.54 9.61 1.50
C ILE A 173 -15.20 9.06 1.99
N ILE A 174 -14.48 9.82 2.82
CA ILE A 174 -13.18 9.44 3.36
C ILE A 174 -13.30 8.18 4.23
N ALA A 175 -14.24 8.16 5.17
CA ALA A 175 -14.43 7.03 6.08
C ALA A 175 -14.77 5.74 5.34
N ARG A 176 -15.63 5.79 4.32
CA ARG A 176 -15.97 4.61 3.51
C ARG A 176 -14.80 4.11 2.68
N GLY A 177 -14.01 5.02 2.09
CA GLY A 177 -12.81 4.64 1.34
C GLY A 177 -11.77 3.97 2.22
N LEU A 178 -11.52 4.54 3.40
CA LEU A 178 -10.56 4.00 4.36
C LEU A 178 -11.00 2.65 4.93
N ALA A 179 -12.27 2.52 5.34
CA ALA A 179 -12.81 1.25 5.81
C ALA A 179 -12.74 0.16 4.72
N LEU A 180 -13.07 0.50 3.46
CA LEU A 180 -12.99 -0.45 2.35
C LEU A 180 -11.55 -0.91 2.11
N ALA A 181 -10.57 -0.01 2.15
CA ALA A 181 -9.15 -0.36 2.03
C ALA A 181 -8.69 -1.32 3.15
N MET A 182 -9.05 -1.02 4.40
CA MET A 182 -8.73 -1.88 5.55
C MET A 182 -9.34 -3.28 5.40
N VAL A 183 -10.60 -3.39 4.96
CA VAL A 183 -11.24 -4.68 4.70
C VAL A 183 -10.56 -5.43 3.56
N LEU A 184 -10.25 -4.77 2.44
CA LEU A 184 -9.59 -5.41 1.31
C LEU A 184 -8.18 -5.91 1.68
N HIS A 185 -7.44 -5.13 2.46
CA HIS A 185 -6.14 -5.52 2.98
C HIS A 185 -6.26 -6.69 3.97
N GLY A 186 -7.24 -6.65 4.88
CA GLY A 186 -7.53 -7.77 5.78
C GLY A 186 -7.90 -9.05 5.05
N ILE A 187 -8.74 -8.97 4.00
CA ILE A 187 -9.07 -10.12 3.15
C ILE A 187 -7.80 -10.69 2.51
N PHE A 188 -6.91 -9.85 1.98
CA PHE A 188 -5.65 -10.31 1.42
C PHE A 188 -4.79 -11.04 2.47
N ASN A 189 -4.63 -10.49 3.66
CA ASN A 189 -3.87 -11.14 4.73
C ASN A 189 -4.52 -12.46 5.17
N PHE A 190 -5.85 -12.51 5.25
CA PHE A 190 -6.58 -13.75 5.56
C PHE A 190 -6.33 -14.85 4.52
N LEU A 191 -6.26 -14.49 3.23
CA LEU A 191 -5.93 -15.43 2.17
C LEU A 191 -4.50 -15.97 2.33
N LEU A 192 -3.54 -15.12 2.72
CA LEU A 192 -2.17 -15.57 2.98
C LEU A 192 -2.10 -16.52 4.19
N PHE A 193 -2.79 -16.22 5.29
CA PHE A 193 -2.85 -17.11 6.46
C PHE A 193 -3.51 -18.47 6.17
N SER A 194 -4.41 -18.54 5.21
CA SER A 194 -5.12 -19.77 4.85
C SER A 194 -4.42 -20.61 3.77
N ALA A 195 -3.30 -20.13 3.23
CA ALA A 195 -2.60 -20.75 2.11
C ALA A 195 -2.13 -22.19 2.40
N ASP A 196 -1.66 -22.46 3.62
CA ASP A 196 -1.16 -23.81 3.98
C ASP A 196 -2.31 -24.83 4.15
N THR A 197 -3.47 -24.38 4.62
CA THR A 197 -4.63 -25.24 4.89
C THR A 197 -5.50 -25.43 3.64
N PHE A 198 -5.64 -24.38 2.82
CA PHE A 198 -6.57 -24.33 1.69
C PHE A 198 -5.92 -23.79 0.42
N ALA A 199 -4.72 -24.27 0.08
CA ALA A 199 -3.88 -23.77 -1.01
C ALA A 199 -4.63 -23.49 -2.34
N TYR A 200 -5.43 -24.43 -2.83
CA TYR A 200 -6.19 -24.25 -4.07
C TYR A 200 -7.25 -23.16 -3.98
N ALA A 201 -7.96 -23.07 -2.84
CA ALA A 201 -8.95 -22.02 -2.63
C ALA A 201 -8.26 -20.66 -2.51
N THR A 202 -7.19 -20.55 -1.71
CA THR A 202 -6.38 -19.34 -1.60
C THR A 202 -5.87 -18.87 -2.95
N ALA A 203 -5.36 -19.78 -3.78
CA ALA A 203 -4.90 -19.44 -5.13
C ALA A 203 -6.03 -18.86 -6.00
N ILE A 204 -7.21 -19.49 -6.00
CA ILE A 204 -8.39 -18.99 -6.74
C ILE A 204 -8.79 -17.60 -6.22
N PHE A 205 -8.83 -17.40 -4.91
CA PHE A 205 -9.19 -16.11 -4.34
C PHE A 205 -8.17 -15.02 -4.66
N ILE A 206 -6.86 -15.31 -4.66
CA ILE A 206 -5.83 -14.37 -5.10
C ILE A 206 -6.01 -14.03 -6.59
N LEU A 207 -6.31 -15.02 -7.44
CA LEU A 207 -6.60 -14.84 -8.86
C LEU A 207 -7.86 -14.02 -9.14
N VAL A 208 -8.77 -13.89 -8.18
CA VAL A 208 -9.96 -13.01 -8.29
C VAL A 208 -9.69 -11.65 -7.67
N LEU A 209 -9.10 -11.62 -6.47
CA LEU A 209 -8.88 -10.41 -5.69
C LEU A 209 -7.90 -9.47 -6.39
N ILE A 210 -6.75 -9.96 -6.84
CA ILE A 210 -5.72 -9.10 -7.46
C ILE A 210 -6.23 -8.44 -8.75
N PRO A 211 -6.81 -9.17 -9.73
CA PRO A 211 -7.42 -8.54 -10.89
C PRO A 211 -8.59 -7.62 -10.53
N GLY A 212 -9.40 -7.99 -9.53
CA GLY A 212 -10.50 -7.15 -9.04
C GLY A 212 -10.04 -5.80 -8.49
N LEU A 213 -8.97 -5.80 -7.69
CA LEU A 213 -8.32 -4.58 -7.18
C LEU A 213 -7.75 -3.75 -8.31
N TRP A 214 -7.12 -4.39 -9.31
CA TRP A 214 -6.61 -3.69 -10.48
C TRP A 214 -7.73 -3.03 -11.30
N ILE A 215 -8.83 -3.75 -11.52
CA ILE A 215 -10.02 -3.22 -12.19
C ILE A 215 -10.60 -2.03 -11.41
N LEU A 216 -10.65 -2.12 -10.08
CA LEU A 216 -11.09 -1.02 -9.21
C LEU A 216 -10.17 0.19 -9.34
N LEU A 217 -8.85 -0.01 -9.28
CA LEU A 217 -7.85 1.03 -9.50
C LEU A 217 -8.06 1.71 -10.87
N GLU A 218 -8.13 0.93 -11.94
CA GLU A 218 -8.32 1.44 -13.31
C GLU A 218 -9.65 2.19 -13.49
N ARG A 219 -10.71 1.79 -12.77
CA ARG A 219 -11.97 2.54 -12.72
C ARG A 219 -11.79 3.88 -11.99
N ASN A 220 -11.09 3.89 -10.87
CA ASN A 220 -10.82 5.10 -10.09
C ASN A 220 -9.95 6.09 -10.86
N ILE A 221 -8.84 5.63 -11.46
CA ILE A 221 -7.97 6.44 -12.32
C ILE A 221 -8.76 7.05 -13.48
N ARG A 222 -9.51 6.23 -14.23
CA ARG A 222 -10.33 6.75 -15.35
C ARG A 222 -11.37 7.77 -14.90
N SER A 223 -11.89 7.63 -13.69
CA SER A 223 -12.84 8.58 -13.15
C SER A 223 -12.17 9.88 -12.69
N ALA A 224 -10.98 9.81 -12.09
CA ALA A 224 -10.15 10.97 -11.74
C ALA A 224 -9.74 11.76 -12.99
N LEU A 225 -9.16 11.09 -14.00
CA LEU A 225 -8.75 11.72 -15.26
C LEU A 225 -9.92 12.28 -16.10
N ARG A 226 -11.16 11.85 -15.85
CA ARG A 226 -12.36 12.45 -16.47
C ARG A 226 -12.81 13.72 -15.75
N TRP A 227 -12.48 13.87 -14.48
CA TRP A 227 -12.73 15.08 -13.73
C TRP A 227 -11.84 16.22 -14.26
N GLN A 228 -10.56 15.93 -14.48
CA GLN A 228 -9.58 16.90 -15.01
C GLN A 228 -9.97 17.42 -16.39
N ARG A 229 -10.34 16.53 -17.32
CA ARG A 229 -10.81 16.89 -18.68
C ARG A 229 -12.05 17.79 -18.74
N ARG A 230 -12.78 17.95 -17.64
CA ARG A 230 -14.02 18.75 -17.58
C ARG A 230 -13.80 20.12 -16.93
N ARG A 231 -12.62 20.38 -16.36
CA ARG A 231 -12.18 21.72 -15.97
C ARG A 231 -11.50 22.39 -17.15
#